data_AF-A0ABD5IEL6-F1
#
_entry.id   AF-A0ABD5IEL6-F1
#
_cell.length_a   1.000
_cell.length_b   1.000
_cell.length_c   1.000
_cell.angle_alpha   90.00
_cell.angle_beta   90.00
_cell.angle_gamma   90.00
#
_symmetry.space_group_name_H-M   'P 1'
#
loop_
_entity.id
_entity.type
_entity.pdbx_description
1 polymer ?
#
loop_
_entity_poly.entity_id
_entity_poly.type
_entity_poly.pdbx_seq_one_letter_code
_entity_poly.pdbx_strand_id
1 'polypeptide(L)'
;MLKLIGGLLILVGAITVGYAIGMEITVGYVDKVYNSGLMANREIYTIAGSATAIIGTLVAMTGVIVEFLEKRENEKLDILKNINNGLADHLEK
;
A
#
# COMPACT_ATOMS: atom_id res chain seq x y z
N MET A 1 -0.47 9.16 -7.01
CA MET A 1 -0.83 7.88 -7.67
C MET A 1 -0.27 6.64 -6.97
N LEU A 2 1.02 6.61 -6.59
CA LEU A 2 1.63 5.46 -5.91
C LEU A 2 0.90 5.01 -4.64
N LYS A 3 0.47 5.95 -3.80
CA LYS A 3 -0.32 5.68 -2.59
C LYS A 3 -1.59 4.88 -2.88
N LEU A 4 -2.28 5.22 -3.97
CA LEU A 4 -3.51 4.57 -4.42
C LEU A 4 -3.23 3.15 -4.93
N ILE A 5 -2.19 2.99 -5.75
CA ILE A 5 -1.75 1.67 -6.27
C ILE A 5 -1.34 0.77 -5.10
N GLY A 6 -0.54 1.28 -4.17
CA GLY A 6 -0.16 0.54 -2.98
C GLY A 6 -1.37 0.13 -2.12
N GLY A 7 -2.32 1.05 -1.93
CA GLY A 7 -3.58 0.75 -1.24
C GLY A 7 -4.40 -0.36 -1.91
N LEU A 8 -4.49 -0.36 -3.24
CA LEU A 8 -5.18 -1.42 -3.99
C LEU A 8 -4.50 -2.78 -3.82
N LEU A 9 -3.16 -2.82 -3.86
CA LEU A 9 -2.40 -4.05 -3.66
C LEU A 9 -2.57 -4.62 -2.24
N ILE A 10 -2.62 -3.75 -1.21
CA ILE A 10 -2.94 -4.16 0.16
C ILE A 10 -4.33 -4.82 0.20
N LEU A 11 -5.31 -4.20 -0.45
CA LEU A 11 -6.69 -4.68 -0.45
C LEU A 11 -6.83 -6.03 -1.19
N VAL A 12 -6.18 -6.19 -2.34
CA VAL A 12 -6.11 -7.47 -3.07
C VAL A 12 -5.44 -8.55 -2.22
N GLY A 13 -4.31 -8.23 -1.57
CA GLY A 13 -3.61 -9.15 -0.69
C GLY A 13 -4.49 -9.60 0.49
N ALA A 14 -5.16 -8.64 1.14
CA ALA A 14 -6.06 -8.92 2.26
C ALA A 14 -7.25 -9.80 1.87
N ILE A 15 -7.89 -9.54 0.72
CA ILE A 15 -8.97 -10.38 0.20
C ILE A 15 -8.48 -11.79 -0.09
N THR A 16 -7.29 -11.92 -0.67
CA THR A 16 -6.70 -13.23 -1.02
C THR A 16 -6.39 -14.06 0.24
N VAL A 17 -5.83 -13.42 1.28
CA VAL A 17 -5.62 -14.08 2.58
C VAL A 17 -6.95 -14.42 3.25
N GLY A 18 -7.92 -13.50 3.21
CA GLY A 18 -9.26 -13.73 3.76
C GLY A 18 -9.96 -14.94 3.11
N TYR A 19 -9.84 -15.08 1.79
CA TYR A 19 -10.30 -16.25 1.06
C TYR A 19 -9.62 -17.54 1.54
N ALA A 20 -8.29 -17.52 1.73
CA ALA A 20 -7.55 -18.67 2.23
C ALA A 20 -8.03 -19.11 3.63
N ILE A 21 -8.26 -18.16 4.53
CA ILE A 21 -8.76 -18.45 5.89
C ILE A 21 -10.15 -19.10 5.83
N GLY A 22 -10.99 -18.70 4.87
CA GLY A 22 -12.32 -19.27 4.66
C GLY A 22 -12.34 -20.65 3.97
N MET A 23 -11.21 -21.16 3.48
CA MET A 23 -11.17 -22.47 2.83
C MET A 23 -11.33 -23.61 3.84
N GLU A 24 -12.35 -24.44 3.63
CA GLU A 24 -12.46 -25.73 4.31
C GLU A 24 -11.42 -26.70 3.75
N ILE A 25 -10.50 -27.13 4.62
CA ILE A 25 -9.40 -28.06 4.26
C ILE A 25 -9.66 -29.50 4.71
N THR A 26 -10.80 -29.75 5.36
CA THR A 26 -11.21 -31.09 5.81
C THR A 26 -12.25 -31.67 4.87
N VAL A 27 -12.11 -32.95 4.53
CA VAL A 27 -13.06 -33.74 3.75
C VAL A 27 -13.62 -34.88 4.61
N GLY A 28 -14.91 -35.18 4.43
CA GLY A 28 -15.63 -36.21 5.17
C GLY A 28 -16.47 -35.68 6.33
N TYR A 29 -17.72 -36.13 6.41
CA TYR A 29 -18.73 -35.63 7.35
C TYR A 29 -18.55 -36.12 8.79
N VAL A 30 -17.92 -37.29 8.98
CA VAL A 30 -17.84 -37.97 10.29
C VAL A 30 -16.44 -37.86 10.91
N ASP A 31 -15.38 -38.21 10.17
CA ASP A 31 -14.01 -38.24 10.71
C ASP A 31 -13.12 -37.04 10.34
N LYS A 32 -13.66 -36.02 9.63
CA LYS A 32 -12.95 -34.81 9.14
C LYS A 32 -11.47 -35.06 8.84
N VAL A 33 -11.18 -35.66 7.68
CA VAL A 33 -9.81 -35.94 7.25
C VAL A 33 -9.23 -34.71 6.57
N TYR A 34 -8.02 -34.28 6.96
CA TYR A 34 -7.35 -33.18 6.27
C TYR A 34 -6.95 -33.58 4.85
N ASN A 35 -7.40 -32.81 3.86
CA ASN A 35 -6.96 -32.96 2.49
C ASN A 35 -5.69 -32.14 2.28
N SER A 36 -4.56 -32.83 2.08
CA SER A 36 -3.25 -32.21 1.88
C SER A 36 -3.20 -31.28 0.66
N GLY A 37 -3.95 -31.56 -0.40
CA GLY A 37 -4.04 -30.69 -1.59
C GLY A 37 -4.78 -29.38 -1.30
N LEU A 38 -5.90 -29.45 -0.57
CA LEU A 38 -6.63 -28.24 -0.14
C LEU A 38 -5.82 -27.42 0.86
N MET A 39 -5.08 -28.09 1.75
CA MET A 39 -4.17 -27.45 2.70
C MET A 39 -3.03 -26.72 1.99
N ALA A 40 -2.40 -27.36 0.99
CA ALA A 40 -1.36 -26.74 0.18
C ALA A 40 -1.89 -25.51 -0.59
N ASN A 41 -3.08 -25.60 -1.19
CA ASN A 41 -3.70 -24.45 -1.87
C ASN A 41 -3.96 -23.29 -0.90
N ARG A 42 -4.48 -23.58 0.30
CA ARG A 42 -4.68 -22.57 1.35
C ARG A 42 -3.37 -21.86 1.70
N GLU A 43 -2.29 -22.62 1.87
CA GLU A 43 -0.97 -22.05 2.16
C GLU A 43 -0.48 -21.16 1.03
N ILE A 44 -0.63 -21.58 -0.23
CA ILE A 44 -0.25 -20.77 -1.40
C ILE A 44 -1.02 -19.45 -1.42
N TYR A 45 -2.35 -19.46 -1.24
CA TYR A 45 -3.15 -18.23 -1.21
C TYR A 45 -2.75 -17.33 -0.03
N THR A 46 -2.45 -17.93 1.13
CA THR A 46 -2.00 -17.18 2.31
C THR A 46 -0.66 -16.49 2.04
N ILE A 47 0.30 -17.20 1.47
CA ILE A 47 1.64 -16.67 1.16
C ILE A 47 1.55 -15.61 0.07
N ALA A 48 0.89 -15.90 -1.05
CA ALA A 48 0.76 -14.99 -2.18
C ALA A 48 -0.02 -13.71 -1.80
N GLY A 49 -1.11 -13.86 -1.04
CA GLY A 49 -1.88 -12.72 -0.55
C GLY A 49 -1.06 -11.86 0.42
N SER A 50 -0.34 -12.48 1.35
CA SER A 50 0.53 -11.77 2.30
C SER A 50 1.66 -11.02 1.59
N ALA A 51 2.35 -11.67 0.64
CA ALA A 51 3.40 -11.04 -0.15
C ALA A 51 2.87 -9.84 -0.94
N THR A 52 1.70 -9.98 -1.56
CA THR A 52 1.04 -8.88 -2.30
C THR A 52 0.72 -7.70 -1.38
N ALA A 53 0.21 -7.96 -0.18
CA ALA A 53 -0.08 -6.92 0.80
C ALA A 53 1.18 -6.19 1.30
N ILE A 54 2.28 -6.93 1.51
CA ILE A 54 3.58 -6.35 1.89
C ILE A 54 4.09 -5.43 0.78
N ILE A 55 4.08 -5.88 -0.47
CA ILE A 55 4.49 -5.07 -1.63
C ILE A 55 3.61 -3.81 -1.72
N GLY A 56 2.29 -3.96 -1.58
CA GLY A 56 1.36 -2.83 -1.57
C GLY A 56 1.68 -1.80 -0.48
N THR A 57 2.05 -2.27 0.72
CA THR A 57 2.44 -1.41 1.83
C THR A 57 3.70 -0.60 1.51
N LEU A 58 4.73 -1.23 0.95
CA LEU A 58 5.97 -0.55 0.54
C LEU A 58 5.72 0.51 -0.54
N VAL A 59 4.88 0.20 -1.53
CA VAL A 59 4.50 1.14 -2.59
C VAL A 59 3.70 2.31 -2.02
N ALA A 60 2.78 2.04 -1.09
CA ALA A 60 1.98 3.08 -0.44
C ALA A 60 2.86 4.03 0.38
N MET A 61 3.79 3.48 1.17
CA MET A 61 4.76 4.27 1.94
C MET A 61 5.63 5.15 1.05
N THR A 62 6.16 4.61 -0.03
CA THR A 62 6.93 5.39 -1.01
C THR A 62 6.10 6.55 -1.55
N GLY A 63 4.83 6.31 -1.89
CA GLY A 63 3.92 7.36 -2.34
C GLY A 63 3.73 8.49 -1.32
N VAL A 64 3.59 8.16 -0.03
CA VAL A 64 3.46 9.15 1.06
C VAL A 64 4.75 9.95 1.23
N ILE A 65 5.92 9.32 1.13
CA ILE A 65 7.22 9.99 1.25
C ILE A 65 7.40 11.00 0.11
N VAL A 66 7.09 10.60 -1.13
CA VAL A 66 7.20 11.50 -2.30
C VAL A 66 6.28 12.71 -2.14
N GLU A 67 5.02 12.50 -1.75
CA GLU A 67 4.06 13.58 -1.52
C GLU A 67 4.53 14.55 -0.42
N PHE A 68 5.15 14.02 0.64
CA PHE A 68 5.75 14.85 1.69
C PHE A 68 6.92 15.69 1.18
N LEU A 69 7.80 15.12 0.34
CA LEU A 69 8.93 15.82 -0.25
C LEU A 69 8.47 16.95 -1.19
N GLU A 70 7.53 16.66 -2.08
CA GLU A 70 6.95 17.65 -3.00
C GLU A 70 6.30 18.81 -2.23
N LYS A 71 5.56 18.52 -1.16
CA LYS A 71 4.98 19.56 -0.32
C LYS A 71 6.04 20.48 0.29
N ARG A 72 7.13 19.90 0.81
CA ARG A 72 8.25 20.68 1.38
C ARG A 72 8.97 21.51 0.33
N GLU A 73 9.09 21.02 -0.89
CA GLU A 73 9.70 21.76 -1.99
C GLU A 73 8.85 22.95 -2.40
N ASN A 74 7.53 22.75 -2.53
CA ASN A 74 6.59 23.83 -2.83
C ASN A 74 6.58 24.92 -1.73
N GLU A 75 6.60 24.53 -0.46
CA GLU A 75 6.74 25.48 0.67
C GLU A 75 8.00 26.35 0.53
N LYS A 76 9.14 25.76 0.16
CA LYS A 76 10.39 26.50 -0.05
C LYS A 76 10.29 27.46 -1.23
N LEU A 77 9.69 27.02 -2.35
CA LEU A 77 9.49 27.85 -3.53
C LEU A 77 8.58 29.04 -3.23
N ASP A 78 7.52 28.84 -2.45
CA ASP A 78 6.60 29.93 -2.07
C ASP A 78 7.28 30.95 -1.16
N ILE A 79 8.12 30.51 -0.22
CA ILE A 79 8.95 31.41 0.61
C ILE A 79 9.89 32.24 -0.28
N LEU A 80 10.57 31.60 -1.24
CA LEU A 80 11.48 32.31 -2.16
C LEU A 80 10.75 33.33 -3.03
N LYS A 81 9.56 32.99 -3.53
CA LYS A 81 8.70 33.92 -4.29
C LYS A 81 8.28 35.11 -3.43
N ASN A 82 7.87 34.87 -2.18
CA ASN A 82 7.46 35.93 -1.27
C ASN A 82 8.62 36.87 -0.92
N ILE A 83 9.83 36.33 -0.72
CA ILE A 83 11.04 37.14 -0.51
C ILE A 83 11.34 37.99 -1.74
N ASN A 84 11.32 37.40 -2.94
CA ASN A 84 11.59 38.12 -4.18
C ASN A 84 10.59 39.27 -4.41
N ASN A 85 9.30 39.02 -4.19
CA ASN A 85 8.27 40.05 -4.34
C ASN A 85 8.42 41.17 -3.30
N GLY A 86 8.73 40.83 -2.04
CA GLY A 86 9.00 41.83 -1.00
C GLY A 86 10.27 42.65 -1.26
N LEU A 87 11.28 42.08 -1.91
CA LEU A 87 12.48 42.79 -2.37
C LEU A 87 12.18 43.70 -3.57
N ALA A 88 11.35 43.26 -4.52
CA ALA A 88 10.94 44.06 -5.66
C ALA A 88 10.16 45.33 -5.23
N ASP A 89 9.23 45.20 -4.28
CA ASP A 89 8.49 46.33 -3.70
C ASP A 89 9.40 47.36 -3.00
N HIS A 90 10.58 46.93 -2.53
CA HIS A 90 11.57 47.82 -1.93
C HIS A 90 12.48 48.52 -2.93
N LEU A 91 12.62 47.99 -4.15
CA LEU A 91 13.40 48.58 -5.25
C LEU A 91 12.58 49.57 -6.10
N GLU A 92 11.23 49.48 -6.07
CA GLU A 92 10.33 50.42 -6.77
C GLU A 92 10.00 51.70 -5.96
N LYS A 93 10.55 51.86 -4.75
CA LYS A 93 10.48 53.09 -3.93
C LYS A 93 11.75 53.91 -4.03
#